data_AF-A0A382TYR4-F1
#
_entry.id   AF-A0A382TYR4-F1
#
_cell.length_a   1.000
_cell.length_b   1.000
_cell.length_c   1.000
_cell.angle_alpha   90.00
_cell.angle_beta   90.00
_cell.angle_gamma   90.00
#
_symmetry.space_group_name_H-M   'P 1'
#
loop_
_entity.id
_entity.type
_entity.pdbx_description
1 polymer ?
#
loop_
_entity_poly.entity_id
_entity_poly.type
_entity_poly.pdbx_seq_one_letter_code
_entity_poly.pdbx_strand_id
1 'polypeptide(L)'
;PTGGEIISPKSELQAIYESGIGALRVRATYELDGSDIVITSLPNQVSGSKVLEQIAAQMRAKKLPMVEDLRDESDHENPTRLVLMLRSSRINTEELMSHLFASTDLERSQRVNINVIGLNGKPAVRGLKELLSEWLEYRLGTVKRRIQYRLERVEERLHVLEGRLAAYLRIDEVIAIIRKEAKPKSVLKKRFKLTDIQAEDILNLRLRQLAKLEEINIRGEQDELTTERDTLKKQLKSRVQLKKLVRDEILQAAEKFGDERRTAIIARAPAQVLDETQLIANEPVTVILSERGWARAA
;
A
#
# COMPACT_ATOMS: atom_id res chain seq x y z
N PRO A 1 6.83 -6.28 -6.03
CA PRO A 1 6.77 -5.45 -7.26
C PRO A 1 6.92 -6.27 -8.54
N THR A 2 7.54 -7.45 -8.45
CA THR A 2 7.58 -8.47 -9.50
C THR A 2 6.28 -9.29 -9.51
N GLY A 3 6.08 -10.04 -10.59
CA GLY A 3 5.12 -11.15 -10.63
C GLY A 3 5.57 -12.35 -9.79
N GLY A 4 5.04 -13.52 -10.11
CA GLY A 4 5.38 -14.79 -9.45
C GLY A 4 4.23 -15.36 -8.63
N GLU A 5 4.47 -16.56 -8.10
CA GLU A 5 3.52 -17.28 -7.25
C GLU A 5 4.02 -17.31 -5.80
N ILE A 6 3.16 -16.95 -4.84
CA ILE A 6 3.35 -17.29 -3.44
C ILE A 6 2.79 -18.70 -3.26
N ILE A 7 3.68 -19.65 -2.95
CA ILE A 7 3.34 -21.08 -2.90
C ILE A 7 3.07 -21.61 -1.48
N SER A 8 3.37 -20.80 -0.46
CA SER A 8 3.12 -21.18 0.93
C SER A 8 1.63 -21.48 1.16
N PRO A 9 1.29 -22.57 1.85
CA PRO A 9 -0.08 -22.89 2.21
C PRO A 9 -0.77 -21.76 2.98
N LYS A 10 -2.09 -21.67 2.84
CA LYS A 10 -2.89 -20.65 3.51
C LYS A 10 -2.74 -20.68 5.05
N SER A 11 -2.58 -21.87 5.63
CA SER A 11 -2.34 -22.06 7.07
C SER A 11 -1.03 -21.41 7.53
N GLU A 12 0.05 -21.54 6.76
CA GLU A 12 1.33 -20.88 7.06
C GLU A 12 1.22 -19.36 6.92
N LEU A 13 0.56 -18.87 5.86
CA LEU A 13 0.34 -17.44 5.67
C LEU A 13 -0.48 -16.85 6.84
N GLN A 14 -1.49 -17.57 7.32
CA GLN A 14 -2.26 -17.15 8.48
C GLN A 14 -1.40 -17.10 9.74
N ALA A 15 -0.59 -18.14 10.00
CA ALA A 15 0.30 -18.17 11.15
C ALA A 15 1.31 -17.01 11.15
N ILE A 16 1.83 -16.62 9.98
CA ILE A 16 2.69 -15.43 9.81
C ILE A 16 1.94 -14.16 10.20
N TYR A 17 0.68 -14.00 9.77
CA TYR A 17 -0.12 -12.83 10.11
C TYR A 17 -0.57 -12.80 11.57
N GLU A 18 -0.68 -13.94 12.23
CA GLU A 18 -1.00 -14.02 13.66
C GLU A 18 0.22 -13.70 14.54
N SER A 19 1.39 -14.26 14.22
CA SER A 19 2.61 -14.11 15.02
C SER A 19 3.45 -12.88 14.65
N GLY A 20 3.31 -12.37 13.43
CA GLY A 20 4.17 -11.32 12.87
C GLY A 20 5.54 -11.83 12.39
N ILE A 21 5.84 -13.12 12.51
CA ILE A 21 7.12 -13.72 12.11
C ILE A 21 6.87 -15.00 11.31
N GLY A 22 7.66 -15.21 10.27
CA GLY A 22 7.79 -16.52 9.65
C GLY A 22 8.55 -16.44 8.33
N ALA A 23 8.22 -17.32 7.41
CA ALA A 23 8.82 -17.33 6.08
C ALA A 23 7.77 -17.70 5.05
N LEU A 24 7.74 -16.96 3.94
CA LEU A 24 6.91 -17.28 2.78
C LEU A 24 7.79 -17.73 1.63
N ARG A 25 7.31 -18.69 0.84
CA ARG A 25 8.01 -19.14 -0.37
C ARG A 25 7.41 -18.48 -1.59
N VAL A 26 8.28 -17.93 -2.43
CA VAL A 26 7.91 -17.34 -3.72
C VAL A 26 8.60 -18.12 -4.83
N ARG A 27 7.85 -18.45 -5.87
CA ARG A 27 8.29 -19.20 -7.02
C ARG A 27 8.14 -18.35 -8.29
N ALA A 28 9.07 -18.51 -9.21
CA ALA A 28 8.99 -17.97 -10.56
C ALA A 28 7.76 -18.52 -11.30
N THR A 29 7.25 -17.75 -12.25
CA THR A 29 6.25 -18.27 -13.22
C THR A 29 6.95 -18.53 -14.53
N TYR A 30 6.48 -19.57 -15.22
CA TYR A 30 7.00 -19.99 -16.50
C TYR A 30 5.85 -20.47 -17.39
N GLU A 31 6.10 -20.41 -18.69
CA GLU A 31 5.21 -20.90 -19.73
C GLU A 31 6.00 -21.83 -20.66
N LEU A 32 5.29 -22.68 -21.39
CA LEU A 32 5.88 -23.56 -22.38
C LEU A 32 5.69 -22.94 -23.77
N ASP A 33 6.79 -22.75 -24.49
CA ASP A 33 6.80 -22.27 -25.87
C ASP A 33 7.31 -23.41 -26.76
N GLY A 34 6.38 -24.22 -27.26
CA GLY A 34 6.70 -25.46 -27.96
C GLY A 34 7.36 -26.48 -27.03
N SER A 35 8.66 -26.77 -27.24
CA SER A 35 9.46 -27.65 -26.38
C SER A 35 10.22 -26.91 -25.28
N ASP A 36 10.28 -25.58 -25.34
CA ASP A 36 11.17 -24.80 -24.50
C ASP A 36 10.42 -24.21 -23.30
N ILE A 37 11.17 -23.95 -22.23
CA ILE A 37 10.62 -23.37 -21.01
C ILE A 37 11.00 -21.89 -20.96
N VAL A 38 9.98 -21.03 -20.90
CA VAL A 38 10.15 -19.57 -20.85
C VAL A 38 9.74 -19.07 -19.47
N ILE A 39 10.69 -18.59 -18.69
CA ILE A 39 10.44 -17.99 -17.38
C ILE A 39 10.04 -16.52 -17.58
N THR A 40 8.83 -16.18 -17.16
CA THR A 40 8.19 -14.88 -17.40
C THR A 40 8.24 -13.96 -16.18
N SER A 41 8.44 -14.50 -14.97
CA SER A 41 8.59 -13.69 -13.77
C SER A 41 9.50 -14.35 -12.75
N LEU A 42 10.33 -13.56 -12.07
CA LEU A 42 11.21 -14.04 -11.00
C LEU A 42 10.70 -13.67 -9.60
N PRO A 43 11.13 -14.41 -8.56
CA PRO A 43 10.90 -14.00 -7.18
C PRO A 43 11.47 -12.62 -6.89
N ASN A 44 10.86 -11.93 -5.93
CA ASN A 44 11.28 -10.57 -5.55
C ASN A 44 12.77 -10.53 -5.17
N GLN A 45 13.50 -9.51 -5.66
CA GLN A 45 14.94 -9.31 -5.44
C GLN A 45 15.84 -10.45 -5.94
N VAL A 46 15.39 -11.23 -6.94
CA VAL A 46 16.22 -12.18 -7.66
C VAL A 46 16.59 -11.60 -9.03
N SER A 47 17.87 -11.70 -9.41
CA SER A 47 18.38 -11.27 -10.71
C SER A 47 18.35 -12.43 -11.70
N GLY A 48 17.89 -12.17 -12.94
CA GLY A 48 17.88 -13.18 -14.00
C GLY A 48 19.27 -13.73 -14.29
N SER A 49 20.29 -12.86 -14.35
CA SER A 49 21.67 -13.28 -14.61
C SER A 49 22.21 -14.24 -13.53
N LYS A 50 21.83 -14.05 -12.26
CA LYS A 50 22.23 -14.94 -11.17
C LYS A 50 21.59 -16.32 -11.30
N VAL A 51 20.31 -16.37 -11.69
CA VAL A 51 19.61 -17.63 -11.94
C VAL A 51 20.25 -18.36 -13.12
N LEU A 52 20.51 -17.65 -14.23
CA LEU A 52 21.19 -18.24 -15.38
C LEU A 52 22.58 -18.77 -15.02
N GLU A 53 23.34 -18.06 -14.19
CA GLU A 53 24.64 -18.53 -13.69
C GLU A 53 24.53 -19.83 -12.88
N GLN A 54 23.53 -19.93 -11.99
CA GLN A 54 23.26 -21.14 -11.21
C GLN A 54 22.92 -22.33 -12.11
N ILE A 55 22.07 -22.12 -13.12
CA ILE A 55 21.70 -23.16 -14.09
C ILE A 55 22.91 -23.56 -14.94
N ALA A 56 23.68 -22.59 -15.44
CA ALA A 56 24.90 -22.83 -16.21
C ALA A 56 25.95 -23.61 -15.41
N ALA A 57 26.05 -23.36 -14.09
CA ALA A 57 26.94 -24.12 -13.21
C ALA A 57 26.50 -25.58 -13.08
N GLN A 58 25.20 -25.85 -12.97
CA GLN A 58 24.65 -27.21 -12.93
C GLN A 58 24.84 -27.96 -14.26
N MET A 59 24.70 -27.27 -15.41
CA MET A 59 25.02 -27.84 -16.73
C MET A 59 26.50 -28.21 -16.85
N ARG A 60 27.41 -27.31 -16.44
CA ARG A 60 28.87 -27.59 -16.43
C ARG A 60 29.24 -28.75 -15.51
N ALA A 61 28.53 -28.90 -14.40
CA ALA A 61 28.67 -30.02 -13.47
C ALA A 61 28.02 -31.33 -13.98
N LYS A 62 27.46 -31.35 -15.21
CA LYS A 62 26.73 -32.48 -15.81
C LYS A 62 25.51 -32.96 -15.01
N LYS A 63 24.96 -32.10 -14.14
CA LYS A 63 23.76 -32.38 -13.34
C LYS A 63 22.44 -32.12 -14.07
N LEU A 64 22.51 -31.38 -15.19
CA LEU A 64 21.36 -31.08 -16.05
C LEU A 64 21.65 -31.51 -17.51
N PRO A 65 21.72 -32.82 -17.81
CA PRO A 65 21.96 -33.30 -19.18
C PRO A 65 20.77 -33.02 -20.13
N MET A 66 19.59 -32.76 -19.57
CA MET A 66 18.33 -32.51 -20.28
C MET A 66 18.26 -31.12 -20.92
N VAL A 67 18.98 -30.14 -20.36
CA VAL A 67 19.04 -28.76 -20.87
C VAL A 67 20.16 -28.67 -21.89
N GLU A 68 19.85 -28.15 -23.08
CA GLU A 68 20.81 -27.98 -24.16
C GLU A 68 21.50 -26.61 -24.08
N ASP A 69 20.71 -25.55 -23.96
CA ASP A 69 21.18 -24.17 -23.96
C ASP A 69 20.26 -23.28 -23.09
N LEU A 70 20.78 -22.14 -22.63
CA LEU A 70 20.05 -21.15 -21.83
C LEU A 70 20.30 -19.75 -22.39
N ARG A 71 19.24 -18.94 -22.52
CA ARG A 71 19.33 -17.59 -23.09
C ARG A 71 18.55 -16.58 -22.26
N ASP A 72 19.09 -15.37 -22.19
CA ASP A 72 18.38 -14.20 -21.70
C ASP A 72 17.82 -13.43 -22.90
N GLU A 73 16.50 -13.45 -23.06
CA GLU A 73 15.77 -12.71 -24.11
C GLU A 73 14.98 -11.55 -23.49
N SER A 74 15.40 -11.07 -22.31
CA SER A 74 14.72 -9.96 -21.63
C SER A 74 14.94 -8.65 -22.40
N ASP A 75 13.85 -7.95 -22.70
CA ASP A 75 13.85 -6.67 -23.42
C ASP A 75 12.89 -5.67 -22.75
N HIS A 76 12.56 -4.58 -23.47
CA HIS A 76 11.64 -3.57 -22.94
C HIS A 76 10.18 -4.07 -22.89
N GLU A 77 9.78 -4.93 -23.83
CA GLU A 77 8.41 -5.47 -23.92
C GLU A 77 8.20 -6.63 -22.93
N ASN A 78 9.25 -7.42 -22.70
CA ASN A 78 9.32 -8.58 -21.82
C ASN A 78 10.43 -8.36 -20.77
N PRO A 79 10.11 -7.68 -19.65
CA PRO A 79 11.11 -7.34 -18.63
C PRO A 79 11.85 -8.54 -18.03
N THR A 80 11.27 -9.73 -18.11
CA THR A 80 11.92 -10.99 -17.76
C THR A 80 11.48 -12.05 -18.74
N ARG A 81 12.41 -12.52 -19.57
CA ARG A 81 12.21 -13.65 -20.48
C ARG A 81 13.49 -14.49 -20.50
N LEU A 82 13.54 -15.51 -19.66
CA LEU A 82 14.65 -16.46 -19.63
C LEU A 82 14.22 -17.74 -20.33
N VAL A 83 14.91 -18.13 -21.39
CA VAL A 83 14.58 -19.30 -22.22
C VAL A 83 15.53 -20.44 -21.89
N LEU A 84 14.96 -21.59 -21.56
CA LEU A 84 15.65 -22.85 -21.35
C LEU A 84 15.31 -23.80 -22.50
N MET A 85 16.27 -24.06 -23.38
CA MET A 85 16.11 -24.99 -24.49
C MET A 85 16.38 -26.41 -24.02
N LEU A 86 15.44 -27.30 -24.31
CA LEU A 86 15.52 -28.71 -23.94
C LEU A 86 16.10 -29.53 -25.10
N ARG A 87 16.91 -30.53 -24.78
CA ARG A 87 17.53 -31.42 -25.79
C ARG A 87 16.50 -32.25 -26.57
N SER A 88 15.34 -32.51 -25.98
CA SER A 88 14.26 -33.30 -26.57
C SER A 88 12.91 -32.86 -26.04
N SER A 89 11.89 -32.89 -26.91
CA SER A 89 10.50 -32.62 -26.54
C SER A 89 9.88 -33.67 -25.62
N ARG A 90 10.57 -34.81 -25.38
CA ARG A 90 10.09 -35.89 -24.50
C ARG A 90 10.46 -35.71 -23.03
N ILE A 91 11.24 -34.68 -22.71
CA ILE A 91 11.68 -34.40 -21.34
C ILE A 91 10.47 -33.98 -20.50
N ASN A 92 10.35 -34.54 -19.29
CA ASN A 92 9.32 -34.12 -18.34
C ASN A 92 9.67 -32.72 -17.78
N THR A 93 9.01 -31.70 -18.32
CA THR A 93 9.20 -30.29 -17.96
C THR A 93 8.85 -30.02 -16.49
N GLU A 94 7.84 -30.69 -15.95
CA GLU A 94 7.42 -30.51 -14.55
C GLU A 94 8.50 -31.01 -13.58
N GLU A 95 9.09 -32.16 -13.84
CA GLU A 95 10.18 -32.73 -13.05
C GLU A 95 11.45 -31.88 -13.13
N LEU A 96 11.81 -31.43 -14.33
CA LEU A 96 12.95 -30.53 -14.53
C LEU A 96 12.76 -29.22 -13.77
N MET A 97 11.58 -28.59 -13.88
CA MET A 97 11.28 -27.36 -13.15
C MET A 97 11.24 -27.58 -11.64
N SER A 98 10.70 -28.71 -11.17
CA SER A 98 10.75 -29.09 -9.75
C SER A 98 12.19 -29.16 -9.23
N HIS A 99 13.11 -29.75 -10.00
CA HIS A 99 14.53 -29.76 -9.66
C HIS A 99 15.13 -28.36 -9.63
N LEU A 100 14.87 -27.55 -10.67
CA LEU A 100 15.39 -26.18 -10.75
C LEU A 100 14.86 -25.30 -9.62
N PHE A 101 13.60 -25.44 -9.21
CA PHE A 101 13.06 -24.74 -8.04
C PHE A 101 13.78 -25.16 -6.74
N ALA A 102 14.15 -26.44 -6.60
CA ALA A 102 14.83 -26.90 -5.39
C ALA A 102 16.31 -26.47 -5.32
N SER A 103 16.95 -26.25 -6.48
CA SER A 103 18.40 -26.06 -6.59
C SER A 103 18.85 -24.66 -7.02
N THR A 104 17.92 -23.76 -7.37
CA THR A 104 18.20 -22.38 -7.83
C THR A 104 17.33 -21.34 -7.14
N ASP A 105 17.63 -20.06 -7.34
CA ASP A 105 16.86 -18.94 -6.81
C ASP A 105 15.50 -18.73 -7.53
N LEU A 106 15.09 -19.63 -8.44
CA LEU A 106 13.75 -19.64 -9.04
C LEU A 106 12.66 -19.90 -8.00
N GLU A 107 12.96 -20.59 -6.91
CA GLU A 107 12.14 -20.61 -5.70
C GLU A 107 12.97 -20.07 -4.54
N ARG A 108 12.41 -19.11 -3.80
CA ARG A 108 13.10 -18.48 -2.68
C ARG A 108 12.20 -18.34 -1.47
N SER A 109 12.74 -18.71 -0.31
CA SER A 109 12.14 -18.42 0.98
C SER A 109 12.47 -16.98 1.41
N GLN A 110 11.44 -16.18 1.65
CA GLN A 110 11.54 -14.81 2.14
C GLN A 110 11.13 -14.78 3.61
N ARG A 111 12.05 -14.35 4.47
CA ARG A 111 11.78 -14.17 5.89
C ARG A 111 10.87 -12.96 6.11
N VAL A 112 9.80 -13.16 6.87
CA VAL A 112 8.88 -12.12 7.33
C VAL A 112 9.16 -11.86 8.81
N ASN A 113 9.36 -10.59 9.17
CA ASN A 113 9.43 -10.13 10.55
C ASN A 113 8.82 -8.73 10.63
N ILE A 114 7.58 -8.63 11.10
CA ILE A 114 6.83 -7.38 11.24
C ILE A 114 7.21 -6.72 12.56
N ASN A 115 8.45 -6.24 12.63
CA ASN A 115 8.96 -5.49 13.78
C ASN A 115 8.81 -3.98 13.50
N VAL A 116 7.98 -3.30 14.29
CA VAL A 116 7.62 -1.89 14.10
C VAL A 116 7.66 -1.13 15.42
N ILE A 117 7.79 0.20 15.34
CA ILE A 117 7.66 1.07 16.52
C ILE A 117 6.18 1.39 16.70
N GLY A 118 5.63 1.01 17.85
CA GLY A 118 4.23 1.29 18.20
C GLY A 118 3.98 2.75 18.57
N LEU A 119 2.72 3.10 18.81
CA LEU A 119 2.28 4.40 19.31
C LEU A 119 2.82 4.74 20.70
N ASN A 120 3.22 3.72 21.45
CA ASN A 120 3.92 3.86 22.72
C ASN A 120 5.42 4.20 22.56
N GLY A 121 5.92 4.34 21.33
CA GLY A 121 7.31 4.64 21.02
C GLY A 121 8.28 3.46 21.21
N LYS A 122 7.77 2.24 21.45
CA LYS A 122 8.59 1.05 21.69
C LYS A 122 8.58 0.12 20.47
N PRO A 123 9.71 -0.51 20.13
CA PRO A 123 9.75 -1.54 19.10
C PRO A 123 9.05 -2.81 19.59
N ALA A 124 8.21 -3.39 18.73
CA ALA A 124 7.52 -4.65 18.99
C ALA A 124 7.26 -5.39 17.68
N VAL A 125 7.28 -6.71 17.76
CA VAL A 125 6.75 -7.57 16.70
C VAL A 125 5.23 -7.59 16.82
N ARG A 126 4.54 -7.36 15.70
CA ARG A 126 3.09 -7.24 15.65
C ARG A 126 2.48 -8.18 14.62
N GLY A 127 1.38 -8.83 14.99
CA GLY A 127 0.53 -9.51 14.01
C GLY A 127 -0.24 -8.51 13.14
N LEU A 128 -0.80 -8.96 12.02
CA LEU A 128 -1.53 -8.12 11.06
C LEU A 128 -2.74 -7.42 11.71
N LYS A 129 -3.52 -8.15 12.51
CA LYS A 129 -4.71 -7.59 13.19
C LYS A 129 -4.32 -6.48 14.16
N GLU A 130 -3.25 -6.70 14.93
CA GLU A 130 -2.76 -5.74 15.90
C GLU A 130 -2.21 -4.49 15.19
N LEU A 131 -1.39 -4.69 14.16
CA LEU A 131 -0.83 -3.62 13.32
C LEU A 131 -1.94 -2.75 12.71
N LEU A 132 -2.96 -3.36 12.11
CA LEU A 132 -4.08 -2.63 11.51
C LEU A 132 -4.92 -1.89 12.57
N SER A 133 -5.11 -2.50 13.75
CA SER A 133 -5.84 -1.87 14.85
C SER A 133 -5.12 -0.63 15.37
N GLU A 134 -3.80 -0.73 15.57
CA GLU A 134 -2.93 0.36 16.02
C GLU A 134 -2.86 1.49 14.97
N TRP A 135 -2.75 1.13 13.69
CA TRP A 135 -2.81 2.10 12.59
C TRP A 135 -4.16 2.82 12.52
N LEU A 136 -5.28 2.11 12.72
CA LEU A 136 -6.61 2.72 12.74
C LEU A 136 -6.78 3.70 13.91
N GLU A 137 -6.24 3.39 15.09
CA GLU A 137 -6.21 4.29 16.23
C GLU A 137 -5.44 5.57 15.90
N TYR A 138 -4.24 5.42 15.34
CA TYR A 138 -3.44 6.54 14.85
C TYR A 138 -4.19 7.39 13.81
N ARG A 139 -4.83 6.74 12.83
CA ARG A 139 -5.56 7.41 11.75
C ARG A 139 -6.74 8.20 12.31
N LEU A 140 -7.53 7.61 13.22
CA LEU A 140 -8.63 8.28 13.90
C LEU A 140 -8.14 9.49 14.70
N GLY A 141 -7.03 9.36 15.44
CA GLY A 141 -6.42 10.47 16.19
C GLY A 141 -5.95 11.60 15.27
N THR A 142 -5.35 11.27 14.13
CA THR A 142 -4.91 12.24 13.12
C THR A 142 -6.08 12.98 12.48
N VAL A 143 -7.14 12.27 12.08
CA VAL A 143 -8.35 12.89 11.53
C VAL A 143 -9.05 13.77 12.58
N LYS A 144 -9.10 13.33 13.84
CA LYS A 144 -9.65 14.14 14.94
C LYS A 144 -8.89 15.47 15.09
N ARG A 145 -7.55 15.43 15.09
CA ARG A 145 -6.70 16.64 15.14
C ARG A 145 -6.94 17.56 13.94
N ARG A 146 -7.08 17.00 12.74
CA ARG A 146 -7.40 17.76 11.51
C ARG A 146 -8.75 18.48 11.61
N ILE A 147 -9.79 17.78 12.06
CA ILE A 147 -11.13 18.36 12.24
C ILE A 147 -11.12 19.43 13.33
N GLN A 148 -10.43 19.17 14.45
CA GLN A 148 -10.31 20.15 15.54
C GLN A 148 -9.58 21.41 15.09
N TYR A 149 -8.48 21.28 14.36
CA TYR A 149 -7.78 22.42 13.77
C TYR A 149 -8.71 23.26 12.89
N ARG A 150 -9.48 22.62 12.00
CA ARG A 150 -10.44 23.33 11.14
C ARG A 150 -11.55 24.00 11.96
N LEU A 151 -12.09 23.30 12.95
CA LEU A 151 -13.13 23.84 13.83
C LEU A 151 -12.65 25.09 14.57
N GLU A 152 -11.43 25.07 15.11
CA GLU A 152 -10.84 26.24 15.79
C GLU A 152 -10.72 27.44 14.83
N ARG A 153 -10.29 27.23 13.58
CA ARG A 153 -10.22 28.30 12.57
C ARG A 153 -11.61 28.85 12.22
N VAL A 154 -12.61 27.96 12.09
CA VAL A 154 -14.00 28.35 11.79
C VAL A 154 -14.60 29.14 12.95
N GLU A 155 -14.38 28.72 14.19
CA GLU A 155 -14.88 29.42 15.38
C GLU A 155 -14.22 30.79 15.58
N GLU A 156 -12.90 30.91 15.37
CA GLU A 156 -12.21 32.20 15.37
C GLU A 156 -12.77 33.14 14.30
N ARG A 157 -13.05 32.62 13.10
CA ARG A 157 -13.61 33.42 12.01
C ARG A 157 -15.05 33.88 12.32
N LEU A 158 -15.90 32.96 12.78
CA LEU A 158 -17.27 33.29 13.23
C LEU A 158 -17.26 34.36 14.33
N HIS A 159 -16.35 34.23 15.29
CA HIS A 159 -16.20 35.21 16.37
C HIS A 159 -15.89 36.61 15.84
N VAL A 160 -15.02 36.73 14.84
CA VAL A 160 -14.75 38.02 14.18
C VAL A 160 -15.97 38.54 13.41
N LEU A 161 -16.65 37.68 12.65
CA LEU A 161 -17.85 38.07 11.88
C LEU A 161 -18.99 38.56 12.79
N GLU A 162 -19.20 37.92 13.95
CA GLU A 162 -20.16 38.36 14.96
C GLU A 162 -19.87 39.77 15.46
N GLY A 163 -18.59 40.08 15.73
CA GLY A 163 -18.15 41.42 16.13
C GLY A 163 -18.40 42.45 15.03
N ARG A 164 -18.08 42.11 13.78
CA ARG A 164 -18.35 42.98 12.63
C ARG A 164 -19.84 43.27 12.50
N LEU A 165 -20.71 42.25 12.53
CA LEU A 165 -22.16 42.43 12.42
C LEU A 165 -22.71 43.30 13.56
N ALA A 166 -22.23 43.11 14.78
CA ALA A 166 -22.59 43.98 15.90
C ALA A 166 -22.20 45.45 15.65
N ALA A 167 -21.06 45.71 15.01
CA ALA A 167 -20.64 47.05 14.61
C ALA A 167 -21.48 47.62 13.45
N TYR A 168 -21.86 46.82 12.44
CA TYR A 168 -22.73 47.27 11.34
C TYR A 168 -24.09 47.75 11.84
N LEU A 169 -24.69 47.04 12.80
CA LEU A 169 -26.00 47.40 13.35
C LEU A 169 -26.01 48.78 14.04
N ARG A 170 -24.85 49.29 14.48
CA ARG A 170 -24.72 50.60 15.17
C ARG A 170 -23.48 51.36 14.70
N ILE A 171 -23.29 51.45 13.39
CA ILE A 171 -22.06 52.00 12.81
C ILE A 171 -21.81 53.47 13.20
N ASP A 172 -22.87 54.28 13.32
CA ASP A 172 -22.77 55.69 13.73
C ASP A 172 -22.22 55.84 15.15
N GLU A 173 -22.64 54.96 16.07
CA GLU A 173 -22.17 54.94 17.46
C GLU A 173 -20.69 54.51 17.52
N VAL A 174 -20.30 53.52 16.72
CA VAL A 174 -18.91 53.08 16.59
C VAL A 174 -18.02 54.21 16.05
N ILE A 175 -18.43 54.90 14.98
CA ILE A 175 -17.69 56.03 14.40
C ILE A 175 -17.57 57.18 15.41
N ALA A 176 -18.65 57.48 16.15
CA ALA A 176 -18.64 58.53 17.17
C ALA A 176 -17.63 58.23 18.28
N ILE A 177 -17.55 56.98 18.75
CA ILE A 177 -16.58 56.54 19.76
C ILE A 177 -15.15 56.68 19.22
N ILE A 178 -14.89 56.21 17.99
CA ILE A 178 -13.56 56.29 17.36
C ILE A 178 -13.09 57.75 17.21
N ARG A 179 -13.99 58.67 16.90
CA ARG A 179 -13.65 60.09 16.69
C ARG A 179 -13.48 60.89 17.98
N LYS A 180 -14.19 60.54 19.07
CA LYS A 180 -14.23 61.35 20.30
C LYS A 180 -13.29 60.84 21.39
N GLU A 181 -13.04 59.53 21.46
CA GLU A 181 -12.29 58.92 22.54
C GLU A 181 -10.81 58.75 22.16
N ALA A 182 -9.90 59.10 23.08
CA ALA A 182 -8.46 58.91 22.86
C ALA A 182 -8.05 57.41 22.87
N LYS A 183 -8.83 56.55 23.51
CA LYS A 183 -8.61 55.09 23.59
C LYS A 183 -9.88 54.32 23.19
N PRO A 184 -10.25 54.33 21.90
CA PRO A 184 -11.56 53.84 21.44
C PRO A 184 -11.74 52.32 21.66
N LYS A 185 -10.67 51.54 21.56
CA LYS A 185 -10.69 50.08 21.77
C LYS A 185 -11.34 49.67 23.11
N SER A 186 -10.92 50.30 24.21
CA SER A 186 -11.44 49.99 25.56
C SER A 186 -12.92 50.34 25.71
N VAL A 187 -13.36 51.41 25.06
CA VAL A 187 -14.75 51.88 25.09
C VAL A 187 -15.64 50.96 24.26
N LEU A 188 -15.20 50.58 23.05
CA LEU A 188 -15.90 49.62 22.19
C LEU A 188 -16.09 48.26 22.87
N LYS A 189 -15.05 47.72 23.51
CA LYS A 189 -15.14 46.46 24.28
C LYS A 189 -16.20 46.52 25.36
N LYS A 190 -16.23 47.60 26.17
CA LYS A 190 -17.20 47.76 27.26
C LYS A 190 -18.62 47.95 26.75
N ARG A 191 -18.80 48.80 25.74
CA ARG A 191 -20.11 49.22 25.23
C ARG A 191 -20.82 48.11 24.46
N PHE A 192 -20.09 47.41 23.59
CA PHE A 192 -20.63 46.38 22.71
C PHE A 192 -20.33 44.95 23.20
N LYS A 193 -19.74 44.81 24.39
CA LYS A 193 -19.32 43.53 24.98
C LYS A 193 -18.41 42.71 24.06
N LEU A 194 -17.55 43.40 23.29
CA LEU A 194 -16.65 42.79 22.32
C LEU A 194 -15.38 42.27 23.01
N THR A 195 -14.79 41.22 22.45
CA THR A 195 -13.46 40.77 22.85
C THR A 195 -12.38 41.69 22.29
N ASP A 196 -11.14 41.50 22.77
CA ASP A 196 -10.01 42.28 22.29
C ASP A 196 -9.78 42.14 20.78
N ILE A 197 -9.89 40.91 20.27
CA ILE A 197 -9.71 40.56 18.86
C ILE A 197 -10.80 41.20 18.00
N GLN A 198 -12.06 41.14 18.43
CA GLN A 198 -13.17 41.77 17.70
C GLN A 198 -13.02 43.29 17.65
N ALA A 199 -12.70 43.92 18.77
CA ALA A 199 -12.53 45.37 18.82
C ALA A 199 -11.34 45.83 17.96
N GLU A 200 -10.24 45.08 17.96
CA GLU A 200 -9.10 45.34 17.08
C GLU A 200 -9.47 45.19 15.60
N ASP A 201 -10.20 44.14 15.24
CA ASP A 201 -10.65 43.91 13.87
C ASP A 201 -11.59 45.03 13.38
N ILE A 202 -12.52 45.50 14.22
CA ILE A 202 -13.42 46.62 13.92
C ILE A 202 -12.64 47.91 13.65
N LEU A 203 -11.62 48.22 14.47
CA LEU A 203 -10.78 49.40 14.27
C LEU A 203 -9.98 49.34 12.97
N ASN A 204 -9.68 48.14 12.47
CA ASN A 204 -8.97 47.90 11.23
C ASN A 204 -9.88 47.80 9.99
N LEU A 205 -11.20 47.98 10.14
CA LEU A 205 -12.12 48.01 9.01
C LEU A 205 -11.86 49.21 8.11
N ARG A 206 -11.92 48.98 6.79
CA ARG A 206 -11.82 50.05 5.78
C ARG A 206 -13.21 50.62 5.49
N LEU A 207 -13.30 51.92 5.21
CA LEU A 207 -14.58 52.59 4.89
C LEU A 207 -15.36 51.91 3.76
N ARG A 208 -14.68 51.38 2.73
CA ARG A 208 -15.32 50.62 1.64
C ARG A 208 -16.07 49.38 2.12
N GLN A 209 -15.61 48.79 3.22
CA GLN A 209 -16.22 47.59 3.79
C GLN A 209 -17.55 47.93 4.45
N LEU A 210 -17.81 49.19 4.83
CA LEU A 210 -19.06 49.60 5.46
C LEU A 210 -20.28 49.63 4.52
N ALA A 211 -20.12 49.24 3.26
CA ALA A 211 -21.21 49.20 2.28
C ALA A 211 -22.23 48.10 2.60
N LYS A 212 -23.51 48.31 2.25
CA LYS A 212 -24.59 47.35 2.48
C LYS A 212 -24.36 45.98 1.81
N LEU A 213 -23.65 45.95 0.69
CA LEU A 213 -23.29 44.71 0.00
C LEU A 213 -22.36 43.83 0.86
N GLU A 214 -21.45 44.44 1.60
CA GLU A 214 -20.50 43.72 2.46
C GLU A 214 -21.21 43.14 3.69
N GLU A 215 -22.26 43.79 4.19
CA GLU A 215 -23.10 43.21 5.24
C GLU A 215 -23.75 41.90 4.77
N ILE A 216 -24.28 41.86 3.55
CA ILE A 216 -24.88 40.66 2.95
C ILE A 216 -23.81 39.56 2.81
N ASN A 217 -22.61 39.91 2.33
CA ASN A 217 -21.50 38.97 2.18
C ASN A 217 -21.07 38.39 3.53
N ILE A 218 -20.98 39.22 4.59
CA ILE A 218 -20.62 38.79 5.93
C ILE A 218 -21.67 37.83 6.51
N ARG A 219 -22.96 38.11 6.31
CA ARG A 219 -24.04 37.21 6.74
C ARG A 219 -23.97 35.87 5.99
N GLY A 220 -23.77 35.90 4.67
CA GLY A 220 -23.61 34.68 3.87
C GLY A 220 -22.43 33.83 4.34
N GLU A 221 -21.26 34.44 4.56
CA GLU A 221 -20.08 33.76 5.10
C GLU A 221 -20.37 33.18 6.50
N GLN A 222 -21.09 33.91 7.36
CA GLN A 222 -21.46 33.45 8.69
C GLN A 222 -22.37 32.22 8.65
N ASP A 223 -23.36 32.19 7.74
CA ASP A 223 -24.31 31.08 7.60
C ASP A 223 -23.61 29.79 7.10
N GLU A 224 -22.71 29.93 6.11
CA GLU A 224 -21.89 28.83 5.60
C GLU A 224 -20.97 28.27 6.70
N LEU A 225 -20.22 29.13 7.38
CA LEU A 225 -19.31 28.73 8.46
C LEU A 225 -20.05 28.15 9.66
N THR A 226 -21.27 28.62 9.95
CA THR A 226 -22.11 28.05 11.01
C THR A 226 -22.52 26.62 10.66
N THR A 227 -22.95 26.38 9.42
CA THR A 227 -23.28 25.03 8.92
C THR A 227 -22.06 24.11 8.95
N GLU A 228 -20.89 24.62 8.56
CA GLU A 228 -19.62 23.90 8.63
C GLU A 228 -19.25 23.55 10.08
N ARG A 229 -19.27 24.52 10.99
CA ARG A 229 -19.00 24.35 12.42
C ARG A 229 -19.86 23.25 13.04
N ASP A 230 -21.15 23.28 12.77
CA ASP A 230 -22.10 22.33 13.35
C ASP A 230 -21.86 20.92 12.81
N THR A 231 -21.50 20.80 11.54
CA THR A 231 -21.06 19.54 10.93
C THR A 231 -19.78 19.01 11.58
N LEU A 232 -18.75 19.85 11.74
CA LEU A 232 -17.48 19.49 12.39
C LEU A 232 -17.68 19.07 13.85
N LYS A 233 -18.51 19.81 14.61
CA LYS A 233 -18.89 19.47 16.00
C LYS A 233 -19.61 18.12 16.07
N LYS A 234 -20.53 17.86 15.15
CA LYS A 234 -21.27 16.58 15.07
C LYS A 234 -20.32 15.41 14.79
N GLN A 235 -19.35 15.60 13.89
CA GLN A 235 -18.32 14.60 13.58
C GLN A 235 -17.40 14.33 14.78
N LEU A 236 -16.97 15.37 15.52
CA LEU A 236 -16.13 15.20 16.72
C LEU A 236 -16.88 14.52 17.88
N LYS A 237 -18.18 14.80 18.03
CA LYS A 237 -19.01 14.24 19.11
C LYS A 237 -19.40 12.78 18.84
N SER A 238 -19.60 12.40 17.58
CA SER A 238 -20.04 11.05 17.22
C SER A 238 -18.88 10.19 16.71
N ARG A 239 -18.48 9.20 17.53
CA ARG A 239 -17.49 8.19 17.12
C ARG A 239 -17.89 7.44 15.85
N VAL A 240 -19.18 7.23 15.64
CA VAL A 240 -19.73 6.55 14.45
C VAL A 240 -19.50 7.39 13.19
N GLN A 241 -19.78 8.70 13.25
CA GLN A 241 -19.55 9.59 12.10
C GLN A 241 -18.07 9.75 11.78
N LEU A 242 -17.22 9.85 12.81
CA LEU A 242 -15.77 9.89 12.60
C LEU A 242 -15.27 8.62 11.91
N LYS A 243 -15.71 7.43 12.36
CA LYS A 243 -15.38 6.17 11.70
C LYS A 243 -15.88 6.11 10.25
N LYS A 244 -17.10 6.59 10.00
CA LYS A 244 -17.67 6.67 8.65
C LYS A 244 -16.81 7.53 7.73
N LEU A 245 -16.44 8.73 8.19
CA LEU A 245 -15.57 9.63 7.45
C LEU A 245 -14.22 8.97 7.12
N VAL A 246 -13.55 8.37 8.11
CA VAL A 246 -12.27 7.69 7.89
C VAL A 246 -12.39 6.53 6.91
N ARG A 247 -13.47 5.74 7.00
CA ARG A 247 -13.73 4.66 6.05
C ARG A 247 -13.91 5.19 4.63
N ASP A 248 -14.72 6.23 4.46
CA ASP A 248 -15.02 6.79 3.14
C ASP A 248 -13.74 7.41 2.52
N GLU A 249 -12.87 8.03 3.32
CA GLU A 249 -11.53 8.48 2.89
C GLU A 249 -10.61 7.33 2.47
N ILE A 250 -10.60 6.22 3.22
CA ILE A 250 -9.79 5.04 2.89
C ILE A 250 -10.26 4.44 1.56
N LEU A 251 -11.57 4.37 1.34
CA LEU A 251 -12.14 3.88 0.08
C LEU A 251 -11.76 4.78 -1.10
N GLN A 252 -11.86 6.10 -0.95
CA GLN A 252 -11.42 7.05 -1.97
C GLN A 252 -9.91 6.95 -2.25
N ALA A 253 -9.09 6.73 -1.22
CA ALA A 253 -7.66 6.52 -1.39
C ALA A 253 -7.37 5.20 -2.11
N ALA A 254 -8.10 4.13 -1.80
CA ALA A 254 -7.98 2.84 -2.48
C ALA A 254 -8.36 2.93 -3.95
N GLU A 255 -9.41 3.68 -4.29
CA GLU A 255 -9.81 3.92 -5.69
C GLU A 255 -8.79 4.78 -6.44
N LYS A 256 -8.26 5.82 -5.80
CA LYS A 256 -7.33 6.76 -6.44
C LYS A 256 -5.90 6.20 -6.60
N PHE A 257 -5.45 5.37 -5.66
CA PHE A 257 -4.05 4.92 -5.58
C PHE A 257 -3.86 3.40 -5.60
N GLY A 258 -4.93 2.62 -5.65
CA GLY A 258 -4.86 1.16 -5.71
C GLY A 258 -4.39 0.66 -7.07
N ASP A 259 -3.78 -0.53 -7.07
CA ASP A 259 -3.44 -1.30 -8.27
C ASP A 259 -3.89 -2.75 -8.12
N GLU A 260 -4.00 -3.44 -9.26
CA GLU A 260 -4.31 -4.86 -9.29
C GLU A 260 -3.16 -5.69 -8.70
N ARG A 261 -3.52 -6.83 -8.13
CA ARG A 261 -2.55 -7.72 -7.50
C ARG A 261 -1.58 -8.29 -8.55
N ARG A 262 -0.27 -8.09 -8.34
CA ARG A 262 0.78 -8.60 -9.26
C ARG A 262 1.16 -10.06 -9.05
N THR A 263 1.05 -10.58 -7.82
CA THR A 263 1.44 -11.95 -7.48
C THR A 263 0.22 -12.84 -7.28
N ALA A 264 0.25 -14.07 -7.79
CA ALA A 264 -0.78 -15.06 -7.51
C ALA A 264 -0.46 -15.80 -6.19
N ILE A 265 -1.49 -16.26 -5.46
CA ILE A 265 -1.32 -17.18 -4.33
C ILE A 265 -1.82 -18.54 -4.80
N ILE A 266 -0.90 -19.46 -5.06
CA ILE A 266 -1.22 -20.79 -5.57
C ILE A 266 -0.38 -21.78 -4.79
N ALA A 267 -1.02 -22.61 -3.97
CA ALA A 267 -0.31 -23.67 -3.26
C ALA A 267 0.25 -24.67 -4.27
N ARG A 268 1.56 -24.94 -4.19
CA ARG A 268 2.26 -25.91 -5.04
C ARG A 268 2.89 -26.99 -4.18
N ALA A 269 3.12 -28.16 -4.78
CA ALA A 269 3.93 -29.19 -4.15
C ALA A 269 5.36 -28.67 -3.88
N PRO A 270 6.00 -29.13 -2.79
CA PRO A 270 7.38 -28.75 -2.50
C PRO A 270 8.27 -29.22 -3.66
N ALA A 271 9.21 -28.35 -4.05
CA ALA A 271 10.21 -28.67 -5.04
C ALA A 271 11.08 -29.85 -4.58
N GLN A 272 11.42 -30.74 -5.50
CA GLN A 272 12.23 -31.93 -5.22
C GLN A 272 13.44 -31.96 -6.16
N VAL A 273 14.60 -32.24 -5.60
CA VAL A 273 15.81 -32.46 -6.40
C VAL A 273 15.70 -33.83 -7.06
N LEU A 274 15.76 -33.88 -8.39
CA LEU A 274 15.92 -35.13 -9.14
C LEU A 274 17.09 -35.97 -8.59
N ASP A 275 16.84 -37.26 -8.41
CA ASP A 275 17.87 -38.23 -8.04
C ASP A 275 18.79 -38.50 -9.24
N GLU A 276 20.09 -38.74 -9.02
CA GLU A 276 21.06 -38.87 -10.13
C GLU A 276 20.72 -40.01 -11.10
N THR A 277 19.98 -41.02 -10.63
CA THR A 277 19.49 -42.15 -11.43
C THR A 277 18.34 -41.78 -12.39
N GLN A 278 17.58 -40.73 -12.07
CA GLN A 278 16.46 -40.22 -12.89
C GLN A 278 16.92 -39.23 -13.96
N LEU A 279 18.18 -38.78 -13.91
CA LEU A 279 18.78 -37.89 -14.92
C LEU A 279 19.05 -38.60 -16.26
N ILE A 280 18.92 -39.92 -16.31
CA ILE A 280 19.09 -40.75 -17.51
C ILE A 280 17.76 -40.75 -18.26
N ALA A 281 17.80 -40.49 -19.57
CA ALA A 281 16.61 -40.46 -20.40
C ALA A 281 15.83 -41.79 -20.32
N ASN A 282 14.58 -41.73 -19.85
CA ASN A 282 13.65 -42.85 -19.86
C ASN A 282 13.15 -43.05 -21.30
N GLU A 283 13.98 -43.70 -22.12
CA GLU A 283 13.56 -44.15 -23.45
C GLU A 283 12.77 -45.45 -23.32
N PRO A 284 11.58 -45.57 -23.95
CA PRO A 284 10.85 -46.83 -23.96
C PRO A 284 11.68 -47.87 -24.70
N VAL A 285 12.26 -48.81 -23.96
CA VAL A 285 13.06 -49.92 -24.49
C VAL A 285 12.23 -51.19 -24.44
N THR A 286 12.20 -51.92 -25.55
CA THR A 286 11.65 -53.27 -25.59
C THR A 286 12.77 -54.26 -25.31
N VAL A 287 12.68 -54.97 -24.18
CA VAL A 287 13.65 -56.01 -23.82
C VAL A 287 13.15 -57.36 -24.30
N ILE A 288 13.90 -58.00 -25.20
CA ILE A 288 13.60 -59.33 -25.74
C ILE A 288 14.56 -60.34 -25.12
N LEU A 289 14.03 -61.35 -24.43
CA LEU A 289 14.78 -62.48 -23.89
C LEU A 289 14.47 -63.74 -24.70
N SER A 290 15.49 -64.34 -25.32
CA SER A 290 15.31 -65.60 -26.05
C SER A 290 15.34 -66.82 -25.12
N GLU A 291 14.71 -67.93 -25.54
CA GLU A 291 14.79 -69.22 -24.83
C GLU A 291 16.23 -69.74 -24.66
N ARG A 292 17.16 -69.27 -25.50
CA ARG A 292 18.59 -69.60 -25.42
C ARG A 292 19.39 -68.67 -24.49
N GLY A 293 18.72 -67.82 -23.71
CA GLY A 293 19.34 -66.92 -22.74
C GLY A 293 20.00 -65.68 -23.34
N TRP A 294 19.63 -65.28 -24.56
CA TRP A 294 20.13 -64.03 -25.14
C TRP A 294 19.19 -62.89 -24.81
N ALA A 295 19.71 -61.86 -24.14
CA ALA A 295 18.99 -60.62 -23.89
C ALA A 295 19.39 -59.56 -24.93
N ARG A 296 18.39 -58.91 -25.54
CA ARG A 296 18.59 -57.79 -26.45
C ARG A 296 17.64 -56.65 -26.08
N ALA A 297 18.17 -55.44 -26.01
CA ALA A 297 17.38 -54.20 -25.92
C ALA A 297 17.17 -53.66 -27.34
N ALA A 298 15.93 -53.34 -27.70
CA ALA A 298 15.52 -52.75 -28.97
C ALA A 298 14.68 -51.49 -28.73
#